data_AF-A0A059LLD0-F1
#
_entry.id   AF-A0A059LLD0-F1
#
_cell.length_a   1.000
_cell.length_b   1.000
_cell.length_c   1.000
_cell.angle_alpha   90.00
_cell.angle_beta   90.00
_cell.angle_gamma   90.00
#
_symmetry.space_group_name_H-M   'P 1'
#
loop_
_entity.id
_entity.type
_entity.pdbx_description
1 polymer ?
#
loop_
_entity_poly.entity_id
_entity_poly.type
_entity_poly.pdbx_seq_one_letter_code
_entity_poly.pdbx_strand_id
1 'polypeptide(L)'
;MACLLPSLTSKEYHALWKELADSRQSLVAPDGRVPEVAIELLKYLDDGDNPDTFTDDIFRAGLVANQVSKGKFTAFRKLEESLSTHLEAKFPEEWQEYQTLRKGDE
;
A
#
# COMPACT_ATOMS: atom_id res chain seq x y z
N MET A 1 -38.35 -12.31 -1.74
CA MET A 1 -38.06 -12.90 -3.05
C MET A 1 -37.08 -14.04 -2.81
N ALA A 2 -37.59 -15.26 -2.64
CA ALA A 2 -36.76 -16.41 -2.28
C ALA A 2 -35.91 -16.79 -3.51
N CYS A 3 -34.59 -16.68 -3.39
CA CYS A 3 -33.66 -17.14 -4.42
C CYS A 3 -33.70 -18.69 -4.39
N LEU A 4 -34.58 -19.28 -5.18
CA LEU A 4 -34.61 -20.73 -5.39
C LEU A 4 -33.39 -21.07 -6.24
N LEU A 5 -32.33 -21.58 -5.60
CA LEU A 5 -31.26 -22.23 -6.33
C LEU A 5 -31.87 -23.32 -7.22
N PRO A 6 -31.47 -23.43 -8.50
CA PRO A 6 -31.99 -24.46 -9.39
C PRO A 6 -31.74 -25.84 -8.77
N SER A 7 -32.75 -26.71 -8.78
CA SER A 7 -32.62 -28.08 -8.30
C SER A 7 -31.80 -28.89 -9.31
N LEU A 8 -30.48 -28.77 -9.22
CA LEU A 8 -29.53 -29.51 -10.03
C LEU A 8 -29.44 -30.96 -9.54
N THR A 9 -29.31 -31.89 -10.47
CA THR A 9 -28.96 -33.27 -10.15
C THR A 9 -27.51 -33.34 -9.67
N SER A 10 -27.19 -34.40 -8.91
CA SER A 10 -25.81 -34.66 -8.47
C SER A 10 -24.82 -34.70 -9.65
N LYS A 11 -25.23 -35.23 -10.81
CA LYS A 11 -24.39 -35.27 -12.02
C LYS A 11 -24.07 -33.87 -12.56
N GLU A 12 -25.05 -32.98 -12.55
CA GLU A 12 -24.87 -31.60 -13.00
C GLU A 12 -23.98 -30.80 -12.05
N TYR A 13 -24.14 -30.98 -10.73
CA TYR A 13 -23.21 -30.39 -9.74
C TYR A 13 -21.77 -30.85 -9.96
N HIS A 14 -21.55 -32.14 -10.22
CA HIS A 14 -20.21 -32.67 -10.50
C HIS A 14 -19.62 -32.09 -11.78
N ALA A 15 -20.43 -31.90 -12.82
CA ALA A 15 -19.99 -31.27 -14.06
C ALA A 15 -19.57 -29.81 -13.84
N LEU A 16 -20.39 -29.01 -13.13
CA LEU A 16 -20.07 -27.62 -12.79
C LEU A 16 -18.83 -27.49 -11.90
N TRP A 17 -18.68 -28.38 -10.92
CA TRP A 17 -17.51 -28.38 -10.05
C TRP A 17 -16.23 -28.67 -10.82
N LYS A 18 -16.30 -29.59 -11.79
CA LYS A 18 -15.18 -29.89 -12.69
C LYS A 18 -14.83 -28.67 -13.54
N GLU A 19 -15.81 -28.01 -14.13
CA GLU A 19 -15.60 -26.79 -14.91
C GLU A 19 -14.95 -25.67 -14.08
N LEU A 20 -15.41 -25.48 -12.85
CA LEU A 20 -14.85 -24.47 -11.94
C LEU A 20 -13.41 -24.81 -11.51
N ALA A 21 -13.11 -26.09 -11.28
CA ALA A 21 -11.75 -26.56 -10.99
C ALA A 21 -10.81 -26.33 -12.19
N ASP A 22 -11.27 -26.64 -13.40
CA ASP A 22 -10.52 -26.41 -14.64
C ASP A 22 -10.29 -24.90 -14.87
N SER A 23 -11.30 -24.07 -14.62
CA SER A 23 -11.21 -22.61 -14.69
C SER A 23 -10.20 -22.07 -13.66
N ARG A 24 -10.23 -22.55 -12.41
CA ARG A 24 -9.24 -22.16 -11.39
C ARG A 24 -7.82 -22.46 -11.85
N GLN A 25 -7.58 -23.60 -12.49
CA GLN A 25 -6.25 -23.96 -12.98
C GLN A 25 -5.71 -22.95 -14.01
N SER A 26 -6.60 -22.33 -14.80
CA SER A 26 -6.21 -21.27 -15.75
C SER A 26 -5.81 -19.95 -15.09
N LEU A 27 -6.23 -19.72 -13.84
CA LEU A 27 -5.91 -18.52 -13.06
C LEU A 27 -4.61 -18.66 -12.27
N VAL A 28 -4.06 -19.87 -12.17
CA VAL A 28 -2.75 -20.13 -11.56
C VAL A 28 -1.68 -19.81 -12.60
N ALA A 29 -0.62 -19.12 -12.17
CA ALA A 29 0.49 -18.78 -13.04
C ALA A 29 1.18 -20.05 -13.60
N PRO A 30 1.86 -19.98 -14.76
CA PRO A 30 2.50 -21.14 -15.39
C PRO A 30 3.54 -21.86 -14.50
N ASP A 31 4.09 -21.15 -13.51
CA ASP A 31 5.04 -21.66 -12.52
C ASP A 31 4.35 -22.27 -11.28
N GLY A 32 3.03 -22.40 -11.30
CA GLY A 32 2.22 -22.97 -10.23
C GLY A 32 1.88 -21.99 -9.10
N ARG A 33 2.25 -20.71 -9.22
CA ARG A 33 1.94 -19.71 -8.19
C ARG A 33 0.50 -19.24 -8.28
N VAL A 34 -0.15 -19.19 -7.13
CA VAL A 34 -1.48 -18.58 -6.96
C VAL A 34 -1.28 -17.06 -6.90
N PRO A 35 -2.18 -16.25 -7.49
CA PRO A 35 -2.12 -14.80 -7.33
C PRO A 35 -2.05 -14.39 -5.86
N GLU A 36 -1.12 -13.50 -5.54
CA GLU A 36 -1.03 -12.93 -4.19
C GLU A 36 -2.15 -11.92 -3.99
N VAL A 37 -2.83 -12.04 -2.85
CA VAL A 37 -3.94 -11.18 -2.48
C VAL A 37 -3.71 -10.69 -1.06
N ALA A 38 -4.01 -9.41 -0.80
CA ALA A 38 -3.93 -8.85 0.54
C ALA A 38 -4.89 -9.59 1.48
N ILE A 39 -4.42 -9.97 2.67
CA ILE A 39 -5.24 -10.71 3.65
C ILE A 39 -6.42 -9.85 4.12
N GLU A 40 -6.21 -8.53 4.19
CA GLU A 40 -7.24 -7.55 4.52
C GLU A 40 -8.37 -7.55 3.48
N LEU A 41 -8.08 -7.76 2.20
CA LEU A 41 -9.10 -7.87 1.16
C LEU A 41 -10.01 -9.09 1.39
N LEU A 42 -9.45 -10.21 1.85
CA LEU A 42 -10.24 -11.40 2.15
C LEU A 42 -11.26 -11.13 3.28
N LYS A 43 -10.90 -10.31 4.26
CA LYS A 43 -11.85 -9.90 5.32
C LYS A 43 -13.01 -9.08 4.76
N TYR A 44 -12.76 -8.16 3.84
CA TYR A 44 -13.82 -7.40 3.16
C TYR A 44 -14.79 -8.34 2.42
N LEU A 45 -14.25 -9.37 1.75
CA LEU A 45 -15.07 -10.38 1.09
C LEU A 45 -15.89 -11.22 2.08
N ASP A 46 -15.28 -11.65 3.20
CA ASP A 46 -15.94 -12.43 4.25
C ASP A 46 -17.08 -11.65 4.92
N ASP A 47 -16.89 -10.34 5.12
CA ASP A 47 -17.89 -9.43 5.69
C ASP A 47 -18.99 -9.05 4.67
N GLY A 48 -18.82 -9.41 3.39
CA GLY A 48 -19.77 -9.12 2.31
C GLY A 48 -19.65 -7.70 1.74
N ASP A 49 -18.56 -7.00 2.00
CA ASP A 49 -18.27 -5.67 1.47
C ASP A 49 -17.75 -5.73 0.03
N ASN A 50 -17.74 -4.56 -0.64
CA ASN A 50 -17.22 -4.43 -1.99
C ASN A 50 -15.67 -4.44 -1.99
N PRO A 51 -15.00 -5.40 -2.67
CA PRO A 51 -13.55 -5.43 -2.79
C PRO A 51 -12.94 -4.18 -3.47
N ASP A 52 -13.70 -3.47 -4.30
CA ASP A 52 -13.22 -2.23 -4.93
C ASP A 52 -13.05 -1.11 -3.90
N THR A 53 -13.87 -1.09 -2.84
CA THR A 53 -13.77 -0.10 -1.75
C THR A 53 -12.46 -0.27 -0.98
N PHE A 54 -12.02 -1.50 -0.75
CA PHE A 54 -10.69 -1.77 -0.17
C PHE A 54 -9.58 -1.15 -1.03
N THR A 55 -9.69 -1.30 -2.35
CA THR A 55 -8.68 -0.78 -3.29
C THR A 55 -8.63 0.75 -3.22
N ASP A 56 -9.78 1.41 -3.26
CA ASP A 56 -9.90 2.86 -3.13
C ASP A 56 -9.30 3.37 -1.80
N ASP A 57 -9.58 2.67 -0.70
CA ASP A 57 -9.08 3.05 0.64
C ASP A 57 -7.56 2.94 0.72
N ILE A 58 -6.97 1.89 0.16
CA ILE A 58 -5.51 1.72 0.12
C ILE A 58 -4.86 2.85 -0.70
N PHE A 59 -5.41 3.18 -1.87
CA PHE A 59 -4.89 4.28 -2.68
C PHE A 59 -5.00 5.63 -1.97
N ARG A 60 -6.15 5.90 -1.32
CA ARG A 60 -6.35 7.12 -0.53
C ARG A 60 -5.40 7.20 0.65
N ALA A 61 -5.23 6.11 1.39
CA ALA A 61 -4.30 6.03 2.50
C ALA A 61 -2.85 6.28 2.05
N GLY A 62 -2.43 5.67 0.93
CA GLY A 62 -1.11 5.89 0.34
C GLY A 62 -0.89 7.35 -0.06
N LEU A 63 -1.89 7.99 -0.68
CA LEU A 63 -1.82 9.41 -1.05
C LEU A 63 -1.65 10.29 0.20
N VAL A 64 -2.46 10.07 1.24
CA VAL A 64 -2.38 10.82 2.50
C VAL A 64 -1.02 10.63 3.16
N ALA A 65 -0.54 9.38 3.28
CA ALA A 65 0.76 9.08 3.88
C ALA A 65 1.92 9.75 3.15
N ASN A 66 1.88 9.79 1.82
CA ASN A 66 2.88 10.46 1.00
C ASN A 66 2.87 11.98 1.22
N GLN A 67 1.69 12.60 1.29
CA GLN A 67 1.58 14.03 1.56
C GLN A 67 2.07 14.39 2.97
N VAL A 68 1.72 13.58 3.98
CA VAL A 68 2.21 13.76 5.35
C VAL A 68 3.73 13.65 5.39
N SER A 69 4.31 12.65 4.73
CA SER A 69 5.77 12.46 4.68
C SER A 69 6.46 13.63 3.99
N LYS A 70 5.93 14.10 2.86
CA LYS A 70 6.43 15.28 2.16
C LYS A 70 6.34 16.55 3.03
N GLY A 71 5.23 16.72 3.75
CA GLY A 71 5.02 17.83 4.68
C GLY A 71 6.05 17.82 5.82
N LYS A 72 6.28 16.65 6.43
CA LYS A 72 7.33 16.48 7.46
C LYS A 72 8.70 16.83 6.93
N PHE A 73 9.09 16.28 5.79
CA PHE A 73 10.38 16.57 5.15
C PHE A 73 10.55 18.08 4.88
N THR A 74 9.52 18.71 4.33
CA THR A 74 9.52 20.16 4.06
C THR A 74 9.66 20.97 5.34
N ALA A 75 8.98 20.58 6.43
CA ALA A 75 9.07 21.27 7.72
C ALA A 75 10.46 21.13 8.33
N PHE A 76 11.05 19.93 8.29
CA PHE A 76 12.42 19.70 8.76
C PHE A 76 13.44 20.52 7.97
N ARG A 77 13.32 20.56 6.64
CA ARG A 77 14.20 21.38 5.80
C ARG A 77 14.08 22.87 6.13
N LYS A 78 12.87 23.39 6.32
CA LYS A 78 12.66 24.79 6.72
C LYS A 78 13.25 25.10 8.10
N LEU A 79 13.14 24.15 9.03
CA LEU A 79 13.76 24.27 10.35
C LEU A 79 15.29 24.31 10.25
N GLU A 80 15.88 23.39 9.47
CA GLU A 80 17.32 23.36 9.21
C GLU A 80 17.80 24.68 8.59
N GLU A 81 17.11 25.17 7.56
CA GLU A 81 17.43 26.44 6.88
C GLU A 81 17.37 27.61 7.88
N SER A 82 16.28 27.74 8.65
CA SER A 82 16.12 28.81 9.64
C SER A 82 17.16 28.74 10.77
N LEU A 83 17.45 27.53 11.26
CA LEU A 83 18.46 27.32 12.30
C LEU A 83 19.85 27.68 11.77
N SER A 84 20.18 27.25 10.56
CA SER A 84 21.45 27.55 9.90
C SER A 84 21.66 29.05 9.78
N THR A 85 20.64 29.79 9.33
CA THR A 85 20.70 31.26 9.26
C THR A 85 20.93 31.90 10.63
N HIS A 86 20.25 31.42 11.69
CA HIS A 86 20.44 31.95 13.03
C HIS A 86 21.82 31.62 13.62
N LEU A 87 22.37 30.43 13.32
CA LEU A 87 23.70 30.01 13.77
C LEU A 87 24.78 30.83 13.07
N GLU A 88 24.71 30.98 11.75
CA GLU A 88 25.64 31.80 10.97
C GLU A 88 25.68 33.26 11.46
N ALA A 89 24.52 33.81 11.82
CA ALA A 89 24.43 35.19 12.31
C ALA A 89 24.96 35.38 13.76
N LYS A 90 24.83 34.37 14.63
CA LYS A 90 25.20 34.49 16.05
C LYS A 90 26.58 33.91 16.40
N PHE A 91 27.03 32.89 15.66
CA PHE A 91 28.23 32.09 15.93
C PHE A 91 28.96 31.80 14.61
N PRO A 92 29.52 32.82 13.94
CA PRO A 92 30.04 32.67 12.58
C PRO A 92 31.29 31.79 12.49
N GLU A 93 32.16 31.80 13.52
CA GLU A 93 33.40 31.00 13.52
C GLU A 93 33.09 29.51 13.74
N GLU A 94 32.26 29.20 14.73
CA GLU A 94 31.83 27.83 15.05
C GLU A 94 30.98 27.23 13.91
N TRP A 95 30.18 28.06 13.23
CA TRP A 95 29.41 27.62 12.07
C TRP A 95 30.30 27.23 10.89
N GLN A 96 31.39 27.97 10.63
CA GLN A 96 32.37 27.61 9.60
C GLN A 96 33.11 26.30 9.93
N GLU A 97 33.47 26.09 11.18
CA GLU A 97 34.08 24.85 11.64
C GLU A 97 33.12 23.66 11.44
N TYR A 98 31.85 23.82 11.87
CA TYR A 98 30.80 22.80 11.66
C TYR A 98 30.59 22.47 10.17
N GLN A 99 30.53 23.48 9.29
CA GLN A 99 30.37 23.27 7.85
C GLN A 99 31.55 22.52 7.23
N THR A 100 32.76 22.75 7.74
CA THR A 100 33.97 22.05 7.28
C THR A 100 33.94 20.58 7.70
N LEU A 101 33.51 20.29 8.93
CA LEU A 101 33.32 18.91 9.43
C LEU A 101 32.23 18.18 8.64
N ARG A 102 31.06 18.82 8.46
CA ARG A 102 29.92 18.23 7.74
C ARG A 102 30.24 17.87 6.29
N LYS A 103 31.05 18.67 5.59
CA LYS A 103 31.51 18.38 4.23
C LYS A 103 32.61 17.32 4.15
N GLY A 104 33.27 17.01 5.27
CA GLY A 104 34.28 15.96 5.36
C GLY A 104 33.71 14.56 5.61
N ASP A 105 32.46 14.48 6.08
CA ASP A 105 31.73 13.23 6.36
C ASP A 105 30.80 12.77 5.22
N GLU A 106 30.68 13.55 4.13
CA GLU A 106 30.07 13.14 2.84
C GLU A 106 31.13 12.55 1.88
#